data_AF-A0A1B6GJD1-F1
#
_entry.id   AF-A0A1B6GJD1-F1
#
_cell.length_a   1.000
_cell.length_b   1.000
_cell.length_c   1.000
_cell.angle_alpha   90.00
_cell.angle_beta   90.00
_cell.angle_gamma   90.00
#
_symmetry.space_group_name_H-M   'P 1'
#
loop_
_entity.id
_entity.type
_entity.pdbx_description
1 polymer ?
#
loop_
_entity_poly.entity_id
_entity_poly.type
_entity_poly.pdbx_seq_one_letter_code
_entity_poly.pdbx_strand_id
1 'polypeptide(L)'
;VVKEKIAEELIRKEKVKEVVALEERLKEEEEKLAGMKKAVESAKTEARKQSVLSLEIQNYEKSLSDMNGQLNAEKGRVSSLEAEVQTLQDIRDSLQEQIRLLEERVATEEARSQQAHDEVIQTRGCLVQAESRAAELEARVAQLTERLESERASAEAATLELASLSSAVQTNTDIMLKEKQELSQQVASLSSQLATVSSTLEQTEEELASVRADFDKYKVRAQSVLRKHQSAGMSQAEADAKQQADDLRQQADTLRIKLNDSVAHIEKLENELKVASGEREVAETRCVNLNIALADKTKQLERIVAEHRSQKLSLETLVQCYKNQLEEKDKASQEQVVRFTHEIEGLRSQLREQSEPVVVAAVASAETEAVSASITNRTEPPLLEREDGEGSEYIPEYSPSNSPVPSTPKPLLPLDKLLESSDNPIEFPGEREQLEGEVSKLRAELERSHKRAHHQAALLAETEQDAARKEQLIAVLKKEIGRLERCIQRQPHAQNTEYMKNIIFKFVTLETGEDRLRLVPVITTLLQLSPEETQRLTIIAKGQSPDSTAGWGSYFSSWR
;
A
#
# COMPACT_ATOMS: atom_id res chain seq x y z
N VAL A 1 47.88 -114.21 -149.94
CA VAL A 1 47.94 -115.02 -148.70
C VAL A 1 48.93 -114.47 -147.64
N VAL A 2 50.11 -113.93 -147.98
CA VAL A 2 51.03 -113.36 -146.94
C VAL A 2 50.66 -111.93 -146.49
N LYS A 3 49.99 -111.14 -147.33
CA LYS A 3 49.64 -109.73 -147.00
C LYS A 3 48.42 -109.56 -146.07
N GLU A 4 47.63 -110.61 -145.86
CA GLU A 4 46.36 -110.53 -145.11
C GLU A 4 46.57 -110.75 -143.60
N LYS A 5 47.51 -111.62 -143.22
CA LYS A 5 47.90 -111.84 -141.81
C LYS A 5 48.55 -110.62 -141.14
N ILE A 6 49.28 -109.81 -141.91
CA ILE A 6 49.95 -108.62 -141.38
C ILE A 6 48.90 -107.52 -141.07
N ALA A 7 47.83 -107.43 -141.84
CA ALA A 7 46.76 -106.46 -141.62
C ALA A 7 45.90 -106.80 -140.38
N GLU A 8 45.58 -108.08 -140.16
CA GLU A 8 44.85 -108.50 -138.95
C GLU A 8 45.66 -108.28 -137.66
N GLU A 9 46.97 -108.52 -137.69
CA GLU A 9 47.83 -108.27 -136.53
C GLU A 9 47.91 -106.77 -136.20
N LEU A 10 47.94 -105.91 -137.22
CA LEU A 10 47.99 -104.46 -137.06
C LEU A 10 46.68 -103.90 -136.48
N ILE A 11 45.52 -104.37 -136.98
CA ILE A 11 44.20 -104.00 -136.47
C ILE A 11 44.02 -104.48 -135.02
N ARG A 12 44.50 -105.69 -134.68
CA ARG A 12 44.42 -106.20 -133.31
C ARG A 12 45.30 -105.37 -132.35
N LYS A 13 46.49 -104.97 -132.79
CA LYS A 13 47.40 -104.10 -132.02
C LYS A 13 46.82 -102.70 -131.81
N GLU A 14 46.12 -102.18 -132.81
CA GLU A 14 45.46 -100.87 -132.76
C GLU A 14 44.24 -100.91 -131.82
N LYS A 15 43.41 -101.96 -131.90
CA LYS A 15 42.30 -102.17 -130.95
C LYS A 15 42.78 -102.39 -129.51
N VAL A 16 43.88 -103.11 -129.30
CA VAL A 16 44.46 -103.27 -127.95
C VAL A 16 44.96 -101.93 -127.41
N LYS A 17 45.59 -101.08 -128.25
CA LYS A 17 45.98 -99.72 -127.84
C LYS A 17 44.76 -98.86 -127.51
N GLU A 18 43.69 -98.97 -128.28
CA GLU A 18 42.45 -98.22 -128.04
C GLU A 18 41.77 -98.68 -126.73
N VAL A 19 41.75 -99.99 -126.46
CA VAL A 19 41.25 -100.54 -125.18
C VAL A 19 42.10 -100.07 -124.00
N VAL A 20 43.43 -100.12 -124.11
CA VAL A 20 44.32 -99.63 -123.04
C VAL A 20 44.14 -98.12 -122.81
N ALA A 21 44.00 -97.32 -123.88
CA ALA A 21 43.74 -95.89 -123.76
C ALA A 21 42.36 -95.59 -123.14
N LEU A 22 41.35 -96.44 -123.41
CA LEU A 22 40.03 -96.34 -122.79
C LEU A 22 40.06 -96.80 -121.33
N GLU A 23 40.85 -97.81 -120.98
CA GLU A 23 41.07 -98.26 -119.59
C GLU A 23 41.83 -97.20 -118.77
N GLU A 24 42.85 -96.56 -119.35
CA GLU A 24 43.53 -95.42 -118.73
C GLU A 24 42.58 -94.23 -118.53
N ARG A 25 41.78 -93.89 -119.55
CA ARG A 25 40.74 -92.85 -119.40
C ARG A 25 39.67 -93.24 -118.37
N LEU A 26 39.27 -94.51 -118.31
CA LEU A 26 38.31 -94.98 -117.32
C LEU A 26 38.90 -94.85 -115.93
N LYS A 27 40.17 -95.23 -115.74
CA LYS A 27 40.88 -95.11 -114.48
C LYS A 27 41.06 -93.65 -114.06
N GLU A 28 41.39 -92.75 -115.01
CA GLU A 28 41.43 -91.31 -114.76
C GLU A 28 40.06 -90.75 -114.38
N GLU A 29 38.98 -91.16 -115.06
CA GLU A 29 37.62 -90.76 -114.70
C GLU A 29 37.17 -91.36 -113.37
N GLU A 30 37.56 -92.59 -113.04
CA GLU A 30 37.31 -93.21 -111.73
C GLU A 30 38.07 -92.50 -110.61
N GLU A 31 39.34 -92.12 -110.84
CA GLU A 31 40.13 -91.31 -109.90
C GLU A 31 39.55 -89.90 -109.73
N LYS A 32 39.12 -89.25 -110.82
CA LYS A 32 38.40 -87.96 -110.76
C LYS A 32 37.08 -88.10 -110.02
N LEU A 33 36.32 -89.16 -110.27
CA LEU A 33 35.03 -89.40 -109.62
C LEU A 33 35.21 -89.76 -108.14
N ALA A 34 36.26 -90.49 -107.78
CA ALA A 34 36.66 -90.71 -106.40
C ALA A 34 37.09 -89.41 -105.71
N GLY A 35 37.87 -88.56 -106.39
CA GLY A 35 38.26 -87.23 -105.93
C GLY A 35 37.05 -86.31 -105.72
N MET A 36 36.12 -86.26 -106.67
CA MET A 36 34.87 -85.51 -106.56
C MET A 36 33.99 -86.05 -105.44
N LYS A 37 33.86 -87.37 -105.26
CA LYS A 37 33.14 -87.97 -104.12
C LYS A 37 33.75 -87.55 -102.79
N LYS A 38 35.08 -87.57 -102.66
CA LYS A 38 35.77 -87.12 -101.45
C LYS A 38 35.57 -85.63 -101.20
N ALA A 39 35.63 -84.80 -102.25
CA ALA A 39 35.35 -83.37 -102.16
C ALA A 39 33.90 -83.10 -101.73
N VAL A 40 32.93 -83.80 -102.31
CA VAL A 40 31.51 -83.72 -101.95
C VAL A 40 31.27 -84.14 -100.51
N GLU A 41 31.87 -85.25 -100.04
CA GLU A 41 31.75 -85.66 -98.63
C GLU A 41 32.41 -84.65 -97.69
N SER A 42 33.57 -84.08 -98.04
CA SER A 42 34.20 -83.03 -97.24
C SER A 42 33.33 -81.76 -97.17
N ALA A 43 32.76 -81.31 -98.29
CA ALA A 43 31.83 -80.19 -98.35
C ALA A 43 30.56 -80.46 -97.54
N LYS A 44 30.06 -81.69 -97.55
CA LYS A 44 28.91 -82.12 -96.74
C LYS A 44 29.22 -82.12 -95.24
N THR A 45 30.42 -82.53 -94.83
CA THR A 45 30.85 -82.42 -93.43
C THR A 45 31.02 -80.97 -93.00
N GLU A 46 31.53 -80.11 -93.87
CA GLU A 46 31.71 -78.69 -93.59
C GLU A 46 30.36 -77.95 -93.50
N ALA A 47 29.42 -78.23 -94.41
CA ALA A 47 28.05 -77.72 -94.34
C ALA A 47 27.34 -78.16 -93.04
N ARG A 48 27.57 -79.39 -92.57
CA ARG A 48 27.07 -79.86 -91.27
C ARG A 48 27.66 -79.08 -90.10
N LYS A 49 28.98 -78.85 -90.09
CA LYS A 49 29.63 -78.04 -89.04
C LYS A 49 29.10 -76.60 -89.04
N GLN A 50 28.96 -75.99 -90.22
CA GLN A 50 28.39 -74.65 -90.34
C GLN A 50 26.95 -74.59 -89.85
N SER A 51 26.13 -75.61 -90.11
CA SER A 51 24.77 -75.71 -89.58
C SER A 51 24.74 -75.84 -88.05
N VAL A 52 25.64 -76.65 -87.46
CA VAL A 52 25.74 -76.80 -86.00
C VAL A 52 26.20 -75.49 -85.37
N LEU A 53 27.24 -74.84 -85.93
CA LEU A 53 27.73 -73.56 -85.45
C LEU A 53 26.65 -72.47 -85.55
N SER A 54 25.85 -72.46 -86.62
CA SER A 54 24.73 -71.51 -86.75
C SER A 54 23.67 -71.72 -85.67
N LEU A 55 23.36 -72.97 -85.32
CA LEU A 55 22.44 -73.29 -84.21
C LEU A 55 23.03 -72.90 -82.85
N GLU A 56 24.33 -73.11 -82.65
CA GLU A 56 25.03 -72.68 -81.44
C GLU A 56 25.01 -71.16 -81.31
N ILE A 57 25.33 -70.42 -82.39
CA ILE A 57 25.23 -68.97 -82.45
C ILE A 57 23.81 -68.52 -82.14
N GLN A 58 22.78 -69.13 -82.74
CA GLN A 58 21.38 -68.79 -82.47
C GLN A 58 20.99 -69.07 -81.02
N ASN A 59 21.46 -70.16 -80.42
CA ASN A 59 21.25 -70.46 -79.01
C ASN A 59 21.94 -69.44 -78.11
N TYR A 60 23.15 -69.01 -78.45
CA TYR A 60 23.85 -67.95 -77.73
C TYR A 60 23.16 -66.60 -77.89
N GLU A 61 22.71 -66.23 -79.10
CA GLU A 61 21.94 -65.01 -79.35
C GLU A 61 20.64 -64.99 -78.55
N LYS A 62 19.93 -66.12 -78.50
CA LYS A 62 18.72 -66.24 -77.67
C LYS A 62 19.04 -66.10 -76.19
N SER A 63 20.07 -66.80 -75.70
CA SER A 63 20.52 -66.69 -74.31
C SER A 63 20.96 -65.26 -73.96
N LEU A 64 21.68 -64.58 -74.86
CA LEU A 64 22.06 -63.17 -74.70
C LEU A 64 20.84 -62.26 -74.68
N SER A 65 19.85 -62.50 -75.54
CA SER A 65 18.58 -61.76 -75.53
C SER A 65 17.82 -61.95 -74.21
N ASP A 66 17.72 -63.19 -73.71
CA ASP A 66 17.06 -63.50 -72.45
C ASP A 66 17.80 -62.87 -71.26
N MET A 67 19.13 -62.97 -71.23
CA MET A 67 19.97 -62.32 -70.21
C MET A 67 19.88 -60.79 -70.28
N ASN A 68 19.82 -60.21 -71.48
CA ASN A 68 19.64 -58.77 -71.65
C ASN A 68 18.22 -58.33 -71.20
N GLY A 69 17.21 -59.15 -71.45
CA GLY A 69 15.86 -58.94 -70.94
C GLY A 69 15.81 -58.97 -69.41
N GLN A 70 16.44 -59.97 -68.78
CA GLN A 70 16.58 -60.05 -67.32
C GLN A 70 17.35 -58.87 -66.76
N LEU A 71 18.45 -58.48 -67.39
CA LEU A 71 19.26 -57.33 -66.98
C LEU A 71 18.44 -56.02 -67.03
N ASN A 72 17.61 -55.84 -68.06
CA ASN A 72 16.75 -54.66 -68.16
C ASN A 72 15.60 -54.67 -67.15
N ALA A 73 15.01 -55.84 -66.87
CA ALA A 73 14.00 -55.98 -65.81
C ALA A 73 14.59 -55.66 -64.43
N GLU A 74 15.78 -56.19 -64.13
CA GLU A 74 16.49 -55.89 -62.88
C GLU A 74 16.91 -54.42 -62.80
N LYS A 75 17.37 -53.80 -63.90
CA LYS A 75 17.62 -52.34 -63.95
C LYS A 75 16.35 -51.53 -63.65
N GLY A 76 15.20 -51.93 -64.19
CA GLY A 76 13.92 -51.31 -63.89
C GLY A 76 13.54 -51.45 -62.41
N ARG A 77 13.75 -52.64 -61.83
CA ARG A 77 13.51 -52.90 -60.40
C ARG A 77 14.44 -52.06 -59.51
N VAL A 78 15.73 -51.95 -59.85
CA VAL A 78 16.69 -51.10 -59.14
C VAL A 78 16.26 -49.64 -59.21
N SER A 79 15.89 -49.13 -60.39
CA SER A 79 15.42 -47.75 -60.55
C SER A 79 14.15 -47.47 -59.75
N SER A 80 13.21 -48.42 -59.68
CA SER A 80 12.00 -48.30 -58.85
C SER A 80 12.34 -48.27 -57.36
N LEU A 81 13.26 -49.13 -56.89
CA LEU A 81 13.71 -49.14 -55.49
C LEU A 81 14.49 -47.88 -55.14
N GLU A 82 15.31 -47.36 -56.05
CA GLU A 82 16.01 -46.07 -55.87
C GLU A 82 15.02 -44.92 -55.71
N ALA A 83 13.95 -44.89 -56.52
CA ALA A 83 12.88 -43.90 -56.38
C ALA A 83 12.15 -44.04 -55.04
N GLU A 84 11.85 -45.26 -54.60
CA GLU A 84 11.21 -45.51 -53.29
C GLU A 84 12.12 -45.06 -52.13
N VAL A 85 13.42 -45.39 -52.19
CA VAL A 85 14.42 -44.93 -51.20
C VAL A 85 14.46 -43.40 -51.14
N GLN A 86 14.43 -42.72 -52.30
CA GLN A 86 14.38 -41.26 -52.32
C GLN A 86 13.10 -40.72 -51.66
N THR A 87 11.94 -41.29 -51.94
CA THR A 87 10.69 -40.84 -51.31
C THR A 87 10.69 -41.06 -49.79
N LEU A 88 11.25 -42.18 -49.32
CA LEU A 88 11.41 -42.45 -47.89
C LEU A 88 12.43 -41.50 -47.25
N GLN A 89 13.47 -41.12 -47.98
CA GLN A 89 14.44 -40.11 -47.55
C GLN A 89 13.76 -38.75 -47.34
N ASP A 90 12.96 -38.30 -48.30
CA ASP A 90 12.24 -37.03 -48.23
C ASP A 90 11.22 -37.01 -47.08
N ILE A 91 10.50 -38.13 -46.85
CA ILE A 91 9.59 -38.27 -45.71
C ILE A 91 10.35 -38.23 -44.39
N ARG A 92 11.50 -38.92 -44.30
CA ARG A 92 12.34 -38.91 -43.09
C ARG A 92 12.83 -37.50 -42.79
N ASP A 93 13.25 -36.74 -43.80
CA ASP A 93 13.71 -35.35 -43.62
C ASP A 93 12.54 -34.44 -43.18
N SER A 94 11.34 -34.63 -43.74
CA SER A 94 10.14 -33.91 -43.30
C SER A 94 9.76 -34.21 -41.85
N LEU A 95 9.81 -35.49 -41.45
CA LEU A 95 9.53 -35.90 -40.07
C LEU A 95 10.60 -35.37 -39.09
N GLN A 96 11.87 -35.33 -39.50
CA GLN A 96 12.94 -34.73 -38.69
C GLN A 96 12.71 -33.24 -38.45
N GLU A 97 12.26 -32.49 -39.47
CA GLU A 97 11.93 -31.07 -39.29
C GLU A 97 10.69 -30.87 -38.39
N GLN A 98 9.68 -31.74 -38.52
CA GLN A 98 8.52 -31.70 -37.60
C GLN A 98 8.92 -31.97 -36.16
N ILE A 99 9.81 -32.94 -35.90
CA ILE A 99 10.34 -33.21 -34.55
C ILE A 99 11.07 -31.98 -34.02
N ARG A 100 11.94 -31.36 -34.83
CA ARG A 100 12.68 -30.15 -34.46
C ARG A 100 11.74 -29.00 -34.08
N LEU A 101 10.70 -28.74 -34.85
CA LEU A 101 9.71 -27.70 -34.56
C LEU A 101 8.90 -28.01 -33.29
N LEU A 102 8.58 -29.29 -33.04
CA LEU A 102 7.90 -29.70 -31.82
C LEU A 102 8.81 -29.53 -30.59
N GLU A 103 10.09 -29.87 -30.69
CA GLU A 103 11.08 -29.66 -29.63
C GLU A 103 11.24 -28.17 -29.30
N GLU A 104 11.32 -27.30 -30.31
CA GLU A 104 11.36 -25.84 -30.11
C GLU A 104 10.08 -25.31 -29.45
N ARG A 105 8.91 -25.83 -29.86
CA ARG A 105 7.63 -25.48 -29.24
C ARG A 105 7.56 -25.94 -27.79
N VAL A 106 8.07 -27.12 -27.46
CA VAL A 106 8.14 -27.61 -26.08
C VAL A 106 9.05 -26.72 -25.24
N ALA A 107 10.25 -26.38 -25.74
CA ALA A 107 11.19 -25.53 -25.02
C ALA A 107 10.64 -24.12 -24.75
N THR A 108 9.92 -23.53 -25.73
CA THR A 108 9.28 -22.22 -25.56
C THR A 108 8.12 -22.25 -24.56
N GLU A 109 7.31 -23.31 -24.58
CA GLU A 109 6.22 -23.48 -23.61
C GLU A 109 6.76 -23.77 -22.19
N GLU A 110 7.84 -24.55 -22.05
CA GLU A 110 8.52 -24.76 -20.79
C GLU A 110 9.08 -23.46 -20.21
N ALA A 111 9.72 -22.61 -21.02
CA ALA A 111 10.19 -21.29 -20.61
C ALA A 111 9.03 -20.39 -20.16
N ARG A 112 7.92 -20.38 -20.90
CA ARG A 112 6.71 -19.64 -20.54
C ARG A 112 6.10 -20.15 -19.22
N SER A 113 6.06 -21.46 -19.03
CA SER A 113 5.56 -22.07 -17.79
C SER A 113 6.45 -21.71 -16.61
N GLN A 114 7.77 -21.67 -16.78
CA GLN A 114 8.70 -21.26 -15.73
C GLN A 114 8.52 -19.79 -15.38
N GLN A 115 8.38 -18.90 -16.37
CA GLN A 115 8.10 -17.48 -16.13
C GLN A 115 6.78 -17.30 -15.36
N ALA A 116 5.70 -17.96 -15.78
CA ALA A 116 4.42 -17.92 -15.08
C ALA A 116 4.54 -18.45 -13.65
N HIS A 117 5.36 -19.49 -13.42
CA HIS A 117 5.64 -20.02 -12.09
C HIS A 117 6.37 -18.99 -11.21
N ASP A 118 7.38 -18.32 -11.74
CA ASP A 118 8.14 -17.30 -11.01
C ASP A 118 7.25 -16.09 -10.66
N GLU A 119 6.37 -15.65 -11.57
CA GLU A 119 5.36 -14.62 -11.32
C GLU A 119 4.36 -15.04 -10.23
N VAL A 120 3.95 -16.32 -10.20
CA VAL A 120 3.09 -16.86 -9.12
C VAL A 120 3.81 -16.88 -7.78
N ILE A 121 5.11 -17.22 -7.75
CA ILE A 121 5.91 -17.18 -6.52
C ILE A 121 6.04 -15.75 -6.02
N GLN A 122 6.33 -14.80 -6.91
CA GLN A 122 6.47 -13.39 -6.57
C GLN A 122 5.16 -12.82 -6.01
N THR A 123 4.04 -13.04 -6.69
CA THR A 123 2.72 -12.57 -6.24
C THR A 123 2.32 -13.20 -4.91
N ARG A 124 2.61 -14.48 -4.69
CA ARG A 124 2.43 -15.14 -3.39
C ARG A 124 3.31 -14.53 -2.30
N GLY A 125 4.55 -14.18 -2.61
CA GLY A 125 5.45 -13.47 -1.68
C GLY A 125 4.90 -12.11 -1.26
N CYS A 126 4.44 -11.31 -2.24
CA CYS A 126 3.80 -10.02 -1.97
C CYS A 126 2.51 -10.18 -1.15
N LEU A 127 1.72 -11.23 -1.41
CA LEU A 127 0.50 -11.52 -0.64
C LEU A 127 0.82 -11.81 0.83
N VAL A 128 1.79 -12.68 1.11
CA VAL A 128 2.20 -13.00 2.49
C VAL A 128 2.72 -11.76 3.22
N GLN A 129 3.47 -10.88 2.54
CA GLN A 129 3.92 -9.62 3.12
C GLN A 129 2.74 -8.68 3.44
N ALA A 130 1.76 -8.59 2.54
CA ALA A 130 0.55 -7.80 2.77
C ALA A 130 -0.28 -8.35 3.93
N GLU A 131 -0.42 -9.68 4.03
CA GLU A 131 -1.09 -10.36 5.16
C GLU A 131 -0.38 -10.09 6.49
N SER A 132 0.95 -10.18 6.52
CA SER A 132 1.74 -9.84 7.72
C SER A 132 1.52 -8.38 8.14
N ARG A 133 1.52 -7.45 7.17
CA ARG A 133 1.27 -6.02 7.45
C ARG A 133 -0.16 -5.76 7.92
N ALA A 134 -1.14 -6.48 7.37
CA ALA A 134 -2.52 -6.41 7.84
C ALA A 134 -2.64 -6.88 9.30
N ALA A 135 -2.03 -8.02 9.65
CA ALA A 135 -2.00 -8.53 11.01
C ALA A 135 -1.31 -7.58 12.00
N GLU A 136 -0.21 -6.93 11.60
CA GLU A 136 0.46 -5.89 12.41
C GLU A 136 -0.43 -4.66 12.64
N LEU A 137 -1.15 -4.21 11.61
CA LEU A 137 -2.08 -3.10 11.71
C LEU A 137 -3.29 -3.44 12.60
N GLU A 138 -3.84 -4.64 12.49
CA GLU A 138 -4.92 -5.13 13.36
C GLU A 138 -4.48 -5.18 14.82
N ALA A 139 -3.28 -5.71 15.09
CA ALA A 139 -2.71 -5.70 16.45
C ALA A 139 -2.52 -4.27 16.98
N ARG A 140 -2.11 -3.33 16.14
CA ARG A 140 -1.95 -1.92 16.52
C ARG A 140 -3.29 -1.23 16.78
N VAL A 141 -4.32 -1.53 15.98
CA VAL A 141 -5.69 -1.04 16.21
C VAL A 141 -6.22 -1.57 17.55
N ALA A 142 -6.03 -2.86 17.84
CA ALA A 142 -6.43 -3.45 19.12
C ALA A 142 -5.75 -2.76 20.31
N GLN A 143 -4.43 -2.53 20.24
CA GLN A 143 -3.69 -1.81 21.28
C GLN A 143 -4.14 -0.35 21.45
N LEU A 144 -4.42 0.36 20.36
CA LEU A 144 -4.92 1.74 20.42
C LEU A 144 -6.33 1.79 21.02
N THR A 145 -7.17 0.79 20.72
CA THR A 145 -8.52 0.67 21.28
C THR A 145 -8.46 0.42 22.79
N GLU A 146 -7.63 -0.51 23.25
CA GLU A 146 -7.41 -0.77 24.68
C GLU A 146 -6.90 0.48 25.42
N ARG A 147 -5.96 1.22 24.83
CA ARG A 147 -5.48 2.50 25.40
C ARG A 147 -6.59 3.54 25.48
N LEU A 148 -7.42 3.65 24.44
CA LEU A 148 -8.54 4.59 24.44
C LEU A 148 -9.59 4.24 25.50
N GLU A 149 -9.89 2.95 25.67
CA GLU A 149 -10.78 2.47 26.73
C GLU A 149 -10.20 2.73 28.13
N SER A 150 -8.90 2.51 28.32
CA SER A 150 -8.21 2.82 29.59
C SER A 150 -8.24 4.31 29.91
N GLU A 151 -7.94 5.18 28.93
CA GLU A 151 -8.00 6.63 29.12
C GLU A 151 -9.44 7.10 29.37
N ARG A 152 -10.42 6.49 28.70
CA ARG A 152 -11.84 6.77 28.94
C ARG A 152 -12.24 6.40 30.37
N ALA A 153 -11.85 5.23 30.85
CA ALA A 153 -12.13 4.79 32.22
C ALA A 153 -11.46 5.73 33.26
N SER A 154 -10.22 6.18 32.99
CA SER A 154 -9.52 7.16 33.81
C SER A 154 -10.24 8.52 33.84
N ALA A 155 -10.70 9.00 32.68
CA ALA A 155 -11.48 10.23 32.58
C ALA A 155 -12.82 10.12 33.33
N GLU A 156 -13.53 9.00 33.19
CA GLU A 156 -14.77 8.73 33.93
C GLU A 156 -14.52 8.72 35.46
N ALA A 157 -13.43 8.10 35.92
CA ALA A 157 -13.03 8.15 37.33
C ALA A 157 -12.74 9.58 37.82
N ALA A 158 -12.00 10.38 37.04
CA ALA A 158 -11.73 11.78 37.37
C ALA A 158 -13.01 12.63 37.42
N THR A 159 -13.99 12.37 36.54
CA THR A 159 -15.28 13.07 36.60
C THR A 159 -16.08 12.73 37.86
N LEU A 160 -16.02 11.47 38.34
CA LEU A 160 -16.63 11.07 39.60
C LEU A 160 -15.95 11.73 40.81
N GLU A 161 -14.63 11.82 40.81
CA GLU A 161 -13.87 12.54 41.85
C GLU A 161 -14.20 14.04 41.86
N LEU A 162 -14.33 14.67 40.69
CA LEU A 162 -14.75 16.07 40.61
C LEU A 162 -16.18 16.28 41.10
N ALA A 163 -17.10 15.37 40.78
CA ALA A 163 -18.47 15.42 41.29
C ALA A 163 -18.53 15.25 42.81
N SER A 164 -17.74 14.33 43.37
CA SER A 164 -17.68 14.12 44.83
C SER A 164 -17.08 15.33 45.55
N LEU A 165 -15.98 15.89 45.04
CA LEU A 165 -15.38 17.12 45.55
C LEU A 165 -16.34 18.31 45.44
N SER A 166 -17.03 18.47 44.31
CA SER A 166 -18.04 19.52 44.14
C SER A 166 -19.17 19.38 45.16
N SER A 167 -19.62 18.16 45.46
CA SER A 167 -20.65 17.92 46.48
C SER A 167 -20.13 18.25 47.88
N ALA A 168 -18.89 17.89 48.20
CA ALA A 168 -18.26 18.19 49.48
C ALA A 168 -18.03 19.70 49.68
N VAL A 169 -17.64 20.41 48.61
CA VAL A 169 -17.54 21.88 48.63
C VAL A 169 -18.91 22.48 48.86
N GLN A 170 -19.96 22.03 48.17
CA GLN A 170 -21.32 22.55 48.34
C GLN A 170 -21.82 22.37 49.77
N THR A 171 -21.68 21.17 50.35
CA THR A 171 -22.12 20.91 51.73
C THR A 171 -21.35 21.78 52.72
N ASN A 172 -20.04 21.95 52.53
CA ASN A 172 -19.23 22.81 53.38
C ASN A 172 -19.62 24.29 53.25
N THR A 173 -19.90 24.76 52.02
CA THR A 173 -20.42 26.12 51.81
C THR A 173 -21.77 26.34 52.47
N ASP A 174 -22.67 25.34 52.46
CA ASP A 174 -23.97 25.42 53.11
C ASP A 174 -23.83 25.48 54.64
N ILE A 175 -22.88 24.73 55.21
CA ILE A 175 -22.56 24.78 56.65
C ILE A 175 -22.02 26.18 57.00
N MET A 176 -21.04 26.69 56.26
CA MET A 176 -20.46 28.02 56.49
C MET A 176 -21.50 29.15 56.36
N LEU A 177 -22.45 29.03 55.43
CA LEU A 177 -23.55 29.98 55.29
C LEU A 177 -24.50 29.95 56.50
N LYS A 178 -24.82 28.76 57.02
CA LYS A 178 -25.64 28.62 58.24
C LYS A 178 -24.93 29.22 59.45
N GLU A 179 -23.67 28.89 59.68
CA GLU A 179 -22.88 29.48 60.77
C GLU A 179 -22.78 31.00 60.66
N LYS A 180 -22.54 31.53 59.45
CA LYS A 180 -22.55 32.98 59.20
C LYS A 180 -23.91 33.60 59.58
N GLN A 181 -25.01 32.94 59.24
CA GLN A 181 -26.36 33.43 59.55
C GLN A 181 -26.65 33.41 61.05
N GLU A 182 -26.23 32.35 61.75
CA GLU A 182 -26.33 32.22 63.21
C GLU A 182 -25.51 33.30 63.92
N LEU A 183 -24.25 33.50 63.53
CA LEU A 183 -23.39 34.57 64.05
C LEU A 183 -24.00 35.95 63.78
N SER A 184 -24.56 36.16 62.59
CA SER A 184 -25.22 37.43 62.26
C SER A 184 -26.45 37.68 63.13
N GLN A 185 -27.26 36.64 63.42
CA GLN A 185 -28.37 36.74 64.37
C GLN A 185 -27.88 37.00 65.80
N GLN A 186 -26.81 36.36 66.24
CA GLN A 186 -26.21 36.62 67.56
C GLN A 186 -25.73 38.06 67.67
N VAL A 187 -25.00 38.57 66.68
CA VAL A 187 -24.55 39.97 66.63
C VAL A 187 -25.75 40.93 66.66
N ALA A 188 -26.81 40.65 65.88
CA ALA A 188 -28.03 41.45 65.92
C ALA A 188 -28.68 41.45 67.31
N SER A 189 -28.79 40.27 67.95
CA SER A 189 -29.37 40.15 69.28
C SER A 189 -28.56 40.90 70.35
N LEU A 190 -27.23 40.77 70.32
CA LEU A 190 -26.31 41.49 71.22
C LEU A 190 -26.40 43.00 70.98
N SER A 191 -26.46 43.45 69.72
CA SER A 191 -26.62 44.87 69.41
C SER A 191 -27.94 45.44 69.94
N SER A 192 -29.03 44.66 69.87
CA SER A 192 -30.32 45.04 70.45
C SER A 192 -30.25 45.09 71.98
N GLN A 193 -29.61 44.11 72.62
CA GLN A 193 -29.41 44.12 74.07
C GLN A 193 -28.57 45.33 74.51
N LEU A 194 -27.49 45.63 73.79
CA LEU A 194 -26.62 46.78 74.07
C LEU A 194 -27.38 48.09 73.90
N ALA A 195 -28.23 48.21 72.88
CA ALA A 195 -29.12 49.36 72.69
C ALA A 195 -30.13 49.49 73.86
N THR A 196 -30.74 48.39 74.30
CA THR A 196 -31.66 48.42 75.45
C THR A 196 -30.95 48.80 76.74
N VAL A 197 -29.77 48.24 77.02
CA VAL A 197 -28.98 48.56 78.21
C VAL A 197 -28.53 50.02 78.17
N SER A 198 -28.09 50.52 77.02
CA SER A 198 -27.75 51.94 76.84
C SER A 198 -28.93 52.86 77.12
N SER A 199 -30.12 52.52 76.62
CA SER A 199 -31.34 53.30 76.89
C SER A 199 -31.75 53.24 78.37
N THR A 200 -31.65 52.07 79.02
CA THR A 200 -31.89 51.98 80.46
C THR A 200 -30.84 52.73 81.26
N LEU A 201 -29.58 52.73 80.81
CA LEU A 201 -28.51 53.49 81.45
C LEU A 201 -28.83 54.99 81.37
N GLU A 202 -29.14 55.51 80.19
CA GLU A 202 -29.58 56.90 80.01
C GLU A 202 -30.78 57.23 80.91
N GLN A 203 -31.79 56.37 80.95
CA GLN A 203 -32.96 56.57 81.82
C GLN A 203 -32.55 56.58 83.30
N THR A 204 -31.69 55.66 83.74
CA THR A 204 -31.20 55.63 85.13
C THR A 204 -30.28 56.81 85.45
N GLU A 205 -29.55 57.34 84.47
CA GLU A 205 -28.72 58.55 84.61
C GLU A 205 -29.61 59.79 84.75
N GLU A 206 -30.70 59.89 83.98
CA GLU A 206 -31.73 60.91 84.13
C GLU A 206 -32.42 60.82 85.49
N GLU A 207 -32.81 59.61 85.91
CA GLU A 207 -33.37 59.36 87.25
C GLU A 207 -32.37 59.71 88.35
N LEU A 208 -31.09 59.34 88.22
CA LEU A 208 -30.02 59.73 89.14
C LEU A 208 -29.81 61.23 89.16
N ALA A 209 -29.87 61.91 88.02
CA ALA A 209 -29.77 63.36 87.94
C ALA A 209 -30.97 64.03 88.64
N SER A 210 -32.18 63.49 88.45
CA SER A 210 -33.39 63.93 89.16
C SER A 210 -33.28 63.68 90.66
N VAL A 211 -32.86 62.49 91.08
CA VAL A 211 -32.65 62.13 92.49
C VAL A 211 -31.52 62.94 93.10
N ARG A 212 -30.44 63.26 92.35
CA ARG A 212 -29.38 64.16 92.81
C ARG A 212 -29.91 65.58 92.97
N ALA A 213 -30.73 66.08 92.04
CA ALA A 213 -31.38 67.37 92.18
C ALA A 213 -32.32 67.39 93.39
N ASP A 214 -33.08 66.33 93.61
CA ASP A 214 -33.93 66.14 94.78
C ASP A 214 -33.12 65.94 96.06
N PHE A 215 -31.96 65.30 95.98
CA PHE A 215 -31.00 65.14 97.08
C PHE A 215 -30.32 66.45 97.38
N ASP A 216 -30.04 67.33 96.41
CA ASP A 216 -29.51 68.67 96.64
C ASP A 216 -30.59 69.56 97.28
N LYS A 217 -31.84 69.47 96.79
CA LYS A 217 -33.00 70.07 97.47
C LYS A 217 -33.14 69.53 98.90
N TYR A 218 -33.01 68.21 99.07
CA TYR A 218 -33.03 67.56 100.37
C TYR A 218 -31.79 67.90 101.18
N LYS A 219 -30.61 68.14 100.62
CA LYS A 219 -29.37 68.52 101.30
C LYS A 219 -29.42 69.96 101.74
N VAL A 220 -30.16 70.83 101.07
CA VAL A 220 -30.52 72.14 101.61
C VAL A 220 -31.52 71.98 102.76
N ARG A 221 -32.53 71.11 102.58
CA ARG A 221 -33.53 70.76 103.61
C ARG A 221 -32.93 69.99 104.80
N ALA A 222 -31.88 69.23 104.56
CA ALA A 222 -31.15 68.38 105.47
C ALA A 222 -29.98 69.16 106.03
N GLN A 223 -29.25 70.04 105.35
CA GLN A 223 -28.41 71.03 106.05
C GLN A 223 -29.24 71.89 107.02
N SER A 224 -30.55 72.06 106.75
CA SER A 224 -31.51 72.59 107.72
C SER A 224 -31.93 71.59 108.83
N VAL A 225 -31.97 70.28 108.56
CA VAL A 225 -32.37 69.18 109.49
C VAL A 225 -31.18 68.38 110.08
N LEU A 226 -29.96 68.64 109.66
CA LEU A 226 -28.65 67.99 109.86
C LEU A 226 -27.63 69.03 110.38
N ARG A 227 -28.06 70.30 110.47
CA ARG A 227 -27.92 71.08 111.72
C ARG A 227 -28.62 70.41 112.91
N LYS A 228 -29.49 69.42 112.68
CA LYS A 228 -30.40 68.88 113.68
C LYS A 228 -30.23 67.40 114.01
N HIS A 229 -29.54 66.56 113.25
CA HIS A 229 -29.15 65.22 113.75
C HIS A 229 -28.16 64.50 112.80
N GLN A 230 -27.11 63.92 113.37
CA GLN A 230 -26.11 63.04 112.73
C GLN A 230 -26.34 61.55 113.07
N SER A 231 -25.76 60.69 112.23
CA SER A 231 -25.39 59.26 112.42
C SER A 231 -26.52 58.23 112.38
N ALA A 232 -26.37 56.97 111.97
CA ALA A 232 -25.39 56.16 111.21
C ALA A 232 -26.06 54.75 111.08
N GLY A 233 -25.58 53.84 110.22
CA GLY A 233 -26.13 52.47 110.24
C GLY A 233 -25.43 51.49 109.32
N MET A 234 -24.54 50.69 109.90
CA MET A 234 -23.66 49.70 109.28
C MET A 234 -24.29 48.32 109.45
N SER A 235 -24.87 47.76 108.38
CA SER A 235 -25.46 46.40 108.39
C SER A 235 -25.33 45.63 107.06
N GLN A 236 -24.76 46.22 106.01
CA GLN A 236 -24.75 45.65 104.64
C GLN A 236 -23.59 44.68 104.37
N ALA A 237 -22.50 44.76 105.15
CA ALA A 237 -21.23 44.07 104.85
C ALA A 237 -21.27 42.54 104.99
N GLU A 238 -22.22 41.98 105.75
CA GLU A 238 -22.31 40.54 105.99
C GLU A 238 -23.13 39.81 104.91
N ALA A 239 -24.11 40.50 104.31
CA ALA A 239 -24.86 39.98 103.16
C ALA A 239 -24.00 39.96 101.89
N ASP A 240 -23.20 41.01 101.69
CA ASP A 240 -22.27 41.13 100.55
C ASP A 240 -21.19 40.02 100.60
N ALA A 241 -20.67 39.70 101.78
CA ALA A 241 -19.69 38.62 101.94
C ALA A 241 -20.27 37.23 101.63
N LYS A 242 -21.56 37.00 101.91
CA LYS A 242 -22.24 35.74 101.59
C LYS A 242 -22.55 35.61 100.11
N GLN A 243 -22.98 36.71 99.48
CA GLN A 243 -23.18 36.78 98.03
C GLN A 243 -21.86 36.52 97.27
N GLN A 244 -20.75 37.10 97.75
CA GLN A 244 -19.43 36.92 97.15
C GLN A 244 -18.93 35.46 97.24
N ALA A 245 -19.27 34.75 98.31
CA ALA A 245 -18.93 33.33 98.46
C ALA A 245 -19.73 32.42 97.50
N ASP A 246 -21.01 32.74 97.26
CA ASP A 246 -21.85 32.01 96.31
C ASP A 246 -21.47 32.32 94.85
N ASP A 247 -21.10 33.57 94.52
CA ASP A 247 -20.58 33.94 93.21
C ASP A 247 -19.25 33.24 92.89
N LEU A 248 -18.34 33.14 93.87
CA LEU A 248 -17.08 32.40 93.72
C LEU A 248 -17.31 30.89 93.52
N ARG A 249 -18.35 30.32 94.14
CA ARG A 249 -18.75 28.92 93.90
C ARG A 249 -19.28 28.70 92.49
N GLN A 250 -20.16 29.58 92.00
CA GLN A 250 -20.67 29.49 90.63
C GLN A 250 -19.55 29.65 89.59
N GLN A 251 -18.58 30.52 89.85
CA GLN A 251 -17.39 30.65 89.00
C GLN A 251 -16.54 29.38 89.01
N ALA A 252 -16.35 28.74 90.16
CA ALA A 252 -15.63 27.48 90.26
C ALA A 252 -16.32 26.34 89.48
N ASP A 253 -17.64 26.23 89.57
CA ASP A 253 -18.41 25.23 88.82
C ASP A 253 -18.36 25.49 87.31
N THR A 254 -18.45 26.76 86.90
CA THR A 254 -18.34 27.15 85.48
C THR A 254 -16.95 26.83 84.92
N LEU A 255 -15.89 27.08 85.68
CA LEU A 255 -14.52 26.72 85.29
C LEU A 255 -14.34 25.20 85.19
N ARG A 256 -15.02 24.43 86.04
CA ARG A 256 -14.98 22.97 86.03
C ARG A 256 -15.67 22.39 84.79
N ILE A 257 -16.81 22.96 84.39
CA ILE A 257 -17.48 22.59 83.13
C ILE A 257 -16.57 22.88 81.94
N LYS A 258 -16.01 24.09 81.86
CA LYS A 258 -15.06 24.47 80.79
C LYS A 258 -13.83 23.56 80.74
N LEU A 259 -13.31 23.14 81.89
CA LEU A 259 -12.20 22.19 81.95
C LEU A 259 -12.61 20.84 81.37
N ASN A 260 -13.76 20.29 81.76
CA ASN A 260 -14.27 19.04 81.19
C ASN A 260 -14.53 19.13 79.68
N ASP A 261 -15.08 20.24 79.20
CA ASP A 261 -15.29 20.48 77.76
C ASP A 261 -13.95 20.53 77.01
N SER A 262 -12.94 21.18 77.59
CA SER A 262 -11.60 21.22 76.99
C SER A 262 -10.93 19.84 76.94
N VAL A 263 -11.12 19.00 77.96
CA VAL A 263 -10.62 17.62 77.99
C VAL A 263 -11.30 16.77 76.92
N ALA A 264 -12.64 16.84 76.80
CA ALA A 264 -13.37 16.14 75.76
C ALA A 264 -12.96 16.60 74.34
N HIS A 265 -12.64 17.88 74.18
CA HIS A 265 -12.14 18.40 72.91
C HIS A 265 -10.74 17.87 72.58
N ILE A 266 -9.85 17.77 73.57
CA ILE A 266 -8.51 17.17 73.40
C ILE A 266 -8.63 15.69 73.01
N GLU A 267 -9.48 14.91 73.69
CA GLU A 267 -9.70 13.49 73.34
C GLU A 267 -10.24 13.34 71.90
N LYS A 268 -11.11 14.24 71.45
CA LYS A 268 -11.59 14.25 70.06
C LYS A 268 -10.45 14.51 69.07
N LEU A 269 -9.62 15.52 69.32
CA LEU A 269 -8.47 15.85 68.47
C LEU A 269 -7.42 14.74 68.46
N GLU A 270 -7.20 14.06 69.59
CA GLU A 270 -6.30 12.90 69.66
C GLU A 270 -6.80 11.73 68.80
N ASN A 271 -8.11 11.47 68.81
CA ASN A 271 -8.72 10.45 67.96
C ASN A 271 -8.63 10.81 66.46
N GLU A 272 -8.89 12.07 66.10
CA GLU A 272 -8.72 12.56 64.73
C GLU A 272 -7.26 12.45 64.26
N LEU A 273 -6.30 12.81 65.12
CA LEU A 273 -4.88 12.66 64.83
C LEU A 273 -4.50 11.20 64.59
N LYS A 274 -5.04 10.27 65.39
CA LYS A 274 -4.80 8.83 65.25
C LYS A 274 -5.36 8.27 63.95
N VAL A 275 -6.57 8.69 63.55
CA VAL A 275 -7.16 8.32 62.25
C VAL A 275 -6.31 8.86 61.11
N ALA A 276 -5.96 10.14 61.15
CA ALA A 276 -5.12 10.77 60.14
C ALA A 276 -3.72 10.13 60.04
N SER A 277 -3.13 9.69 61.17
CA SER A 277 -1.85 8.96 61.16
C SER A 277 -1.97 7.60 60.48
N GLY A 278 -3.07 6.88 60.70
CA GLY A 278 -3.34 5.59 60.03
C GLY A 278 -3.55 5.75 58.53
N GLU A 279 -4.32 6.76 58.11
CA GLU A 279 -4.49 7.10 56.69
C GLU A 279 -3.16 7.47 56.02
N ARG A 280 -2.29 8.21 56.72
CA ARG A 280 -0.94 8.54 56.24
C ARG A 280 -0.08 7.28 56.01
N GLU A 281 -0.08 6.33 56.94
CA GLU A 281 0.68 5.07 56.79
C GLU A 281 0.16 4.23 55.60
N VAL A 282 -1.16 4.16 55.41
CA VAL A 282 -1.76 3.48 54.25
C VAL A 282 -1.39 4.18 52.94
N ALA A 283 -1.42 5.52 52.91
CA ALA A 283 -1.00 6.28 51.73
C ALA A 283 0.50 6.07 51.43
N GLU A 284 1.35 6.05 52.46
CA GLU A 284 2.80 5.85 52.31
C GLU A 284 3.12 4.45 51.77
N THR A 285 2.48 3.40 52.29
CA THR A 285 2.63 2.04 51.77
C THR A 285 2.15 1.93 50.31
N ARG A 286 1.05 2.60 49.95
CA ARG A 286 0.59 2.66 48.56
C ARG A 286 1.60 3.35 47.63
N CYS A 287 2.20 4.46 48.07
CA CYS A 287 3.25 5.16 47.32
C CYS A 287 4.49 4.29 47.10
N VAL A 288 4.93 3.56 48.13
CA VAL A 288 6.06 2.61 48.00
C VAL A 288 5.74 1.51 46.99
N ASN A 289 4.55 0.91 47.03
CA ASN A 289 4.15 -0.12 46.09
C ASN A 289 4.06 0.41 44.64
N LEU A 290 3.54 1.63 44.45
CA LEU A 290 3.52 2.30 43.15
C LEU A 290 4.94 2.56 42.62
N ASN A 291 5.86 2.98 43.48
CA ASN A 291 7.26 3.18 43.09
C ASN A 291 7.95 1.88 42.68
N ILE A 292 7.69 0.77 43.37
CA ILE A 292 8.20 -0.55 42.98
C ILE A 292 7.65 -0.95 41.61
N ALA A 293 6.34 -0.81 41.39
CA ALA A 293 5.71 -1.12 40.11
C ALA A 293 6.25 -0.25 38.96
N LEU A 294 6.48 1.04 39.21
CA LEU A 294 7.11 1.94 38.24
C LEU A 294 8.55 1.54 37.93
N ALA A 295 9.34 1.13 38.93
CA ALA A 295 10.70 0.64 38.72
C ALA A 295 10.71 -0.63 37.85
N ASP A 296 9.79 -1.58 38.09
CA ASP A 296 9.66 -2.79 37.29
C ASP A 296 9.26 -2.49 35.84
N LYS A 297 8.32 -1.56 35.64
CA LYS A 297 7.92 -1.11 34.29
C LYS A 297 9.05 -0.40 33.56
N THR A 298 9.82 0.43 34.26
CA THR A 298 11.01 1.08 33.71
C THR A 298 12.04 0.05 33.26
N LYS A 299 12.31 -0.97 34.09
CA LYS A 299 13.22 -2.06 33.75
C LYS A 299 12.73 -2.92 32.57
N GLN A 300 11.41 -3.13 32.43
CA GLN A 300 10.83 -3.78 31.26
C GLN A 300 11.06 -2.97 29.98
N LEU A 301 10.83 -1.66 30.03
CA LEU A 301 11.09 -0.76 28.89
C LEU A 301 12.57 -0.75 28.49
N GLU A 302 13.49 -0.72 29.46
CA GLU A 302 14.93 -0.78 29.20
C GLU A 302 15.33 -2.07 28.46
N ARG A 303 14.76 -3.22 28.82
CA ARG A 303 14.99 -4.50 28.11
C ARG A 303 14.52 -4.44 26.67
N ILE A 304 13.28 -3.97 26.43
CA ILE A 304 12.72 -3.86 25.08
C ILE A 304 13.56 -2.90 24.22
N VAL A 305 13.99 -1.78 24.79
CA VAL A 305 14.86 -0.81 24.08
C VAL A 305 16.22 -1.43 23.74
N ALA A 306 16.80 -2.22 24.64
CA ALA A 306 18.05 -2.93 24.38
C ALA A 306 17.90 -3.99 23.27
N GLU A 307 16.82 -4.76 23.29
CA GLU A 307 16.48 -5.75 22.25
C GLU A 307 16.29 -5.08 20.89
N HIS A 308 15.51 -4.00 20.83
CA HIS A 308 15.30 -3.23 19.59
C HIS A 308 16.62 -2.63 19.07
N ARG A 309 17.50 -2.14 19.94
CA ARG A 309 18.84 -1.67 19.54
C ARG A 309 19.68 -2.79 18.95
N SER A 310 19.66 -3.97 19.55
CA SER A 310 20.37 -5.15 19.04
C SER A 310 19.85 -5.59 17.67
N GLN A 311 18.53 -5.67 17.50
CA GLN A 311 17.87 -5.98 16.23
C GLN A 311 18.20 -4.94 15.16
N LYS A 312 18.16 -3.65 15.50
CA LYS A 312 18.55 -2.57 14.59
C LYS A 312 19.99 -2.73 14.10
N LEU A 313 20.93 -3.02 15.01
CA LEU A 313 22.33 -3.23 14.65
C LEU A 313 22.52 -4.46 13.75
N SER A 314 21.77 -5.53 14.01
CA SER A 314 21.77 -6.74 13.18
C SER A 314 21.24 -6.46 11.76
N LEU A 315 20.15 -5.70 11.64
CA LEU A 315 19.60 -5.27 10.36
C LEU A 315 20.56 -4.35 9.60
N GLU A 316 21.17 -3.37 10.27
CA GLU A 316 22.18 -2.48 9.68
C GLU A 316 23.37 -3.28 9.15
N THR A 317 23.83 -4.28 9.90
CA THR A 317 24.91 -5.19 9.47
C THR A 317 24.50 -5.98 8.23
N LEU A 318 23.28 -6.53 8.20
CA LEU A 318 22.77 -7.29 7.06
C LEU A 318 22.62 -6.42 5.80
N VAL A 319 22.10 -5.19 5.96
CA VAL A 319 22.02 -4.21 4.87
C VAL A 319 23.41 -3.88 4.34
N GLN A 320 24.41 -3.72 5.21
CA GLN A 320 25.79 -3.49 4.78
C GLN A 320 26.36 -4.69 4.01
N CYS A 321 26.07 -5.92 4.44
CA CYS A 321 26.48 -7.13 3.71
C CYS A 321 25.86 -7.18 2.31
N TYR A 322 24.56 -6.91 2.16
CA TYR A 322 23.91 -6.90 0.86
C TYR A 322 24.40 -5.76 -0.04
N LYS A 323 24.66 -4.59 0.55
CA LYS A 323 25.26 -3.46 -0.17
C LYS A 323 26.63 -3.82 -0.75
N ASN A 324 27.49 -4.45 0.06
CA ASN A 324 28.81 -4.91 -0.41
C ASN A 324 28.68 -5.95 -1.52
N GLN A 325 27.71 -6.88 -1.43
CA GLN A 325 27.48 -7.88 -2.49
C GLN A 325 27.01 -7.23 -3.80
N LEU A 326 26.15 -6.21 -3.74
CA LEU A 326 25.73 -5.44 -4.91
C LEU A 326 26.93 -4.71 -5.53
N GLU A 327 27.74 -4.03 -4.72
CA GLU A 327 28.95 -3.34 -5.18
C GLU A 327 29.95 -4.30 -5.85
N GLU A 328 30.13 -5.51 -5.31
CA GLU A 328 30.97 -6.54 -5.94
C GLU A 328 30.41 -7.04 -7.27
N LYS A 329 29.09 -7.25 -7.36
CA LYS A 329 28.41 -7.66 -8.59
C LYS A 329 28.47 -6.58 -9.66
N ASP A 330 28.27 -5.32 -9.29
CA ASP A 330 28.39 -4.16 -10.18
C ASP A 330 29.82 -3.99 -10.68
N LYS A 331 30.81 -4.18 -9.81
CA LYS A 331 32.22 -4.15 -10.23
C LYS A 331 32.54 -5.29 -11.20
N ALA A 332 32.06 -6.50 -10.94
CA ALA A 332 32.26 -7.64 -11.81
C ALA A 332 31.58 -7.46 -13.19
N SER A 333 30.37 -6.91 -13.21
CA SER A 333 29.67 -6.60 -14.47
C SER A 333 30.38 -5.49 -15.23
N GLN A 334 30.87 -4.45 -14.55
CA GLN A 334 31.65 -3.38 -15.16
C GLN A 334 32.96 -3.89 -15.76
N GLU A 335 33.67 -4.79 -15.07
CA GLU A 335 34.86 -5.46 -15.61
C GLU A 335 34.53 -6.31 -16.85
N GLN A 336 33.39 -7.00 -16.88
CA GLN A 336 32.93 -7.73 -18.06
C GLN A 336 32.60 -6.80 -19.24
N VAL A 337 31.90 -5.69 -18.98
CA VAL A 337 31.60 -4.68 -20.01
C VAL A 337 32.88 -4.12 -20.60
N VAL A 338 33.89 -3.81 -19.78
CA VAL A 338 35.20 -3.34 -20.28
C VAL A 338 35.87 -4.41 -21.15
N ARG A 339 35.83 -5.69 -20.74
CA ARG A 339 36.38 -6.80 -21.56
C ARG A 339 35.69 -6.92 -22.92
N PHE A 340 34.35 -6.94 -22.94
CA PHE A 340 33.59 -7.00 -24.20
C PHE A 340 33.81 -5.76 -25.06
N THR A 341 33.91 -4.58 -24.45
CA THR A 341 34.21 -3.34 -25.18
C THR A 341 35.58 -3.44 -25.85
N HIS A 342 36.60 -3.92 -25.12
CA HIS A 342 37.94 -4.12 -25.67
C HIS A 342 37.97 -5.18 -26.79
N GLU A 343 37.21 -6.27 -26.64
CA GLU A 343 37.07 -7.31 -27.67
C GLU A 343 36.38 -6.78 -28.94
N ILE A 344 35.28 -6.02 -28.79
CA ILE A 344 34.60 -5.33 -29.89
C ILE A 344 35.55 -4.35 -30.58
N GLU A 345 36.35 -3.60 -29.83
CA GLU A 345 37.31 -2.64 -30.37
C GLU A 345 38.49 -3.33 -31.09
N GLY A 346 38.93 -4.48 -30.59
CA GLY A 346 39.89 -5.36 -31.26
C GLY A 346 39.34 -5.93 -32.58
N LEU A 347 38.11 -6.44 -32.57
CA LEU A 347 37.44 -6.94 -33.79
C LEU A 347 37.18 -5.80 -34.79
N ARG A 348 36.78 -4.61 -34.33
CA ARG A 348 36.64 -3.41 -35.17
C ARG A 348 37.97 -3.00 -35.78
N SER A 349 39.06 -3.10 -35.03
CA SER A 349 40.41 -2.79 -35.53
C SER A 349 40.87 -3.81 -36.58
N GLN A 350 40.58 -5.10 -36.38
CA GLN A 350 40.84 -6.14 -37.39
C GLN A 350 39.99 -5.95 -38.66
N LEU A 351 38.72 -5.57 -38.51
CA LEU A 351 37.84 -5.25 -39.63
C LEU A 351 38.32 -4.00 -40.40
N ARG A 352 38.87 -3.01 -39.68
CA ARG A 352 39.50 -1.83 -40.25
C ARG A 352 40.83 -2.15 -40.94
N GLU A 353 41.67 -3.04 -40.39
CA GLU A 353 42.91 -3.49 -41.05
C GLU A 353 42.65 -4.33 -42.30
N GLN A 354 41.53 -5.05 -42.39
CA GLN A 354 41.11 -5.73 -43.62
C GLN A 354 40.50 -4.79 -44.66
N SER A 355 40.33 -3.51 -44.34
CA SER A 355 39.70 -2.50 -45.18
C SER A 355 40.59 -1.28 -45.38
N GLU A 356 41.40 -1.24 -46.46
CA GLU A 356 41.72 0.00 -47.22
C GLU A 356 42.54 -0.27 -48.51
N PRO A 357 42.57 0.62 -49.55
CA PRO A 357 41.69 1.77 -49.86
C PRO A 357 41.19 1.80 -51.34
N VAL A 358 40.03 2.42 -51.61
CA VAL A 358 39.68 2.98 -52.94
C VAL A 358 39.10 4.38 -52.78
N VAL A 359 39.98 5.38 -53.02
CA VAL A 359 39.84 6.63 -53.81
C VAL A 359 38.76 7.67 -53.42
N VAL A 360 38.91 9.01 -53.45
CA VAL A 360 39.97 10.06 -53.41
C VAL A 360 39.21 11.42 -53.46
N ALA A 361 39.66 12.41 -52.67
CA ALA A 361 39.66 13.88 -52.87
C ALA A 361 38.40 14.78 -52.87
N ALA A 362 38.71 15.99 -52.35
CA ALA A 362 38.05 17.31 -52.42
C ALA A 362 36.94 17.52 -51.37
N VAL A 363 37.04 18.44 -50.40
CA VAL A 363 37.54 19.82 -50.48
C VAL A 363 38.09 20.28 -49.10
N ALA A 364 39.21 20.99 -49.11
CA ALA A 364 39.77 21.77 -47.99
C ALA A 364 38.84 22.97 -47.66
N SER A 365 38.79 23.65 -46.51
CA SER A 365 39.82 24.17 -45.60
C SER A 365 39.13 24.87 -44.40
N ALA A 366 39.95 25.27 -43.41
CA ALA A 366 39.75 26.23 -42.31
C ALA A 366 39.41 25.57 -40.96
N GLU A 367 40.39 25.34 -40.08
CA GLU A 367 41.12 26.29 -39.19
C GLU A 367 40.28 26.88 -38.06
N THR A 368 40.92 26.90 -36.87
CA THR A 368 40.65 27.70 -35.65
C THR A 368 39.33 27.42 -34.91
N GLU A 369 39.18 27.54 -33.59
CA GLU A 369 40.03 27.84 -32.44
C GLU A 369 39.23 27.44 -31.19
N ALA A 370 39.90 27.38 -30.04
CA ALA A 370 39.25 27.41 -28.74
C ALA A 370 38.37 28.67 -28.57
N VAL A 371 37.33 28.61 -27.73
CA VAL A 371 37.02 29.57 -26.64
C VAL A 371 35.57 29.43 -26.15
N SER A 372 35.49 29.30 -24.83
CA SER A 372 34.41 29.65 -23.91
C SER A 372 33.51 30.81 -24.35
N ALA A 373 32.18 30.68 -24.25
CA ALA A 373 31.33 31.61 -23.49
C ALA A 373 29.83 31.32 -23.66
N SER A 374 29.19 31.21 -22.50
CA SER A 374 27.82 31.64 -22.17
C SER A 374 27.19 32.66 -23.13
N ILE A 375 25.89 32.51 -23.44
CA ILE A 375 24.81 33.49 -23.16
C ILE A 375 23.49 33.09 -23.87
N THR A 376 22.52 32.71 -23.03
CA THR A 376 21.08 33.00 -23.04
C THR A 376 20.16 32.68 -24.23
N ASN A 377 19.11 31.91 -23.89
CA ASN A 377 17.69 32.12 -24.20
C ASN A 377 17.27 32.33 -25.67
N ARG A 378 16.62 31.32 -26.24
CA ARG A 378 15.15 31.33 -26.41
C ARG A 378 14.66 30.05 -27.09
N THR A 379 13.79 29.35 -26.33
CA THR A 379 12.52 28.78 -26.78
C THR A 379 12.54 27.86 -27.99
N GLU A 380 12.70 26.57 -27.75
CA GLU A 380 11.86 25.50 -28.31
C GLU A 380 12.18 24.20 -27.55
N PRO A 381 11.22 23.61 -26.79
CA PRO A 381 11.47 22.37 -26.06
C PRO A 381 11.55 21.18 -27.04
N PRO A 382 12.45 20.22 -26.82
CA PRO A 382 12.43 18.96 -27.55
C PRO A 382 11.12 18.23 -27.23
N LEU A 383 10.44 17.73 -28.25
CA LEU A 383 9.32 16.79 -28.12
C LEU A 383 9.82 15.54 -27.40
N LEU A 384 9.68 15.51 -26.07
CA LEU A 384 9.65 14.26 -25.34
C LEU A 384 8.33 13.56 -25.70
N GLU A 385 8.44 12.40 -26.35
CA GLU A 385 7.36 11.43 -26.38
C GLU A 385 6.96 11.12 -24.93
N ARG A 386 5.71 11.48 -24.60
CA ARG A 386 5.09 11.08 -23.33
C ARG A 386 4.85 9.59 -23.38
N GLU A 387 5.25 8.89 -22.31
CA GLU A 387 4.72 7.57 -22.00
C GLU A 387 3.19 7.62 -21.94
N ASP A 388 2.54 6.67 -22.61
CA ASP A 388 1.10 6.44 -22.47
C ASP A 388 0.82 5.98 -21.03
N GLY A 389 0.09 6.79 -20.25
CA GLY A 389 -0.60 6.28 -19.06
C GLY A 389 -0.58 7.10 -17.78
N GLU A 390 -0.90 8.39 -17.81
CA GLU A 390 -1.26 9.15 -16.60
C GLU A 390 -2.47 10.09 -16.83
N GLY A 391 -3.57 9.85 -16.09
CA GLY A 391 -4.73 10.74 -15.92
C GLY A 391 -5.92 10.39 -16.83
N SER A 392 -6.82 9.50 -16.42
CA SER A 392 -8.02 9.75 -15.59
C SER A 392 -9.25 10.22 -16.40
N GLU A 393 -10.39 9.56 -16.12
CA GLU A 393 -11.76 10.04 -16.34
C GLU A 393 -12.36 9.81 -17.74
N TYR A 394 -12.75 8.56 -18.03
CA TYR A 394 -13.97 8.33 -18.80
C TYR A 394 -14.73 7.10 -18.28
N ILE A 395 -16.03 7.28 -18.13
CA ILE A 395 -17.03 6.35 -17.60
C ILE A 395 -17.14 5.15 -18.55
N PRO A 396 -17.07 3.88 -18.07
CA PRO A 396 -17.34 2.73 -18.91
C PRO A 396 -18.84 2.61 -19.19
N GLU A 397 -19.25 2.83 -20.44
CA GLU A 397 -20.48 2.24 -20.96
C GLU A 397 -20.34 0.72 -20.94
N TYR A 398 -21.23 0.08 -20.18
CA TYR A 398 -21.29 -1.35 -20.01
C TYR A 398 -21.66 -2.03 -21.34
N SER A 399 -20.77 -2.89 -21.85
CA SER A 399 -21.15 -4.04 -22.70
C SER A 399 -20.44 -5.28 -22.15
N PRO A 400 -21.16 -6.29 -21.62
CA PRO A 400 -20.56 -7.47 -21.04
C PRO A 400 -20.51 -8.59 -22.08
N SER A 401 -19.32 -8.93 -22.58
CA SER A 401 -19.02 -10.31 -22.99
C SER A 401 -17.53 -10.45 -23.31
N ASN A 402 -16.78 -11.10 -22.42
CA ASN A 402 -15.54 -11.77 -22.80
C ASN A 402 -15.53 -13.12 -22.08
N SER A 403 -16.17 -14.11 -22.71
CA SER A 403 -15.77 -15.51 -22.57
C SER A 403 -14.75 -15.84 -23.67
N PRO A 404 -13.91 -16.86 -23.49
CA PRO A 404 -12.78 -17.14 -24.37
C PRO A 404 -13.26 -17.66 -25.74
N VAL A 405 -12.74 -17.06 -26.81
CA VAL A 405 -12.95 -17.47 -28.20
C VAL A 405 -12.21 -18.79 -28.46
N PRO A 406 -12.86 -19.87 -28.94
CA PRO A 406 -12.19 -20.94 -29.65
C PRO A 406 -12.15 -20.57 -31.14
N SER A 407 -10.96 -20.34 -31.66
CA SER A 407 -10.70 -20.13 -33.08
C SER A 407 -11.02 -21.42 -33.87
N THR A 408 -12.17 -21.48 -34.53
CA THR A 408 -12.46 -22.21 -35.79
C THR A 408 -13.93 -21.97 -36.16
N PRO A 409 -14.27 -21.54 -37.39
CA PRO A 409 -15.66 -21.39 -37.80
C PRO A 409 -16.27 -22.78 -38.03
N LYS A 410 -17.23 -23.19 -37.18
CA LYS A 410 -18.13 -24.30 -37.53
C LYS A 410 -19.06 -23.84 -38.67
N PRO A 411 -19.29 -24.67 -39.71
CA PRO A 411 -20.19 -24.31 -40.79
C PRO A 411 -21.61 -24.13 -40.23
N LEU A 412 -22.25 -23.01 -40.57
CA LEU A 412 -23.63 -22.72 -40.21
C LEU A 412 -24.53 -23.82 -40.77
N LEU A 413 -25.35 -24.42 -39.90
CA LEU A 413 -26.38 -25.37 -40.35
C LEU A 413 -27.40 -24.63 -41.24
N PRO A 414 -27.80 -25.21 -42.39
CA PRO A 414 -28.81 -24.62 -43.25
C PRO A 414 -30.14 -24.42 -42.51
N LEU A 415 -30.81 -23.31 -42.80
CA LEU A 415 -32.08 -22.91 -42.19
C LEU A 415 -33.15 -24.01 -42.29
N ASP A 416 -33.14 -24.79 -43.37
CA ASP A 416 -34.07 -25.90 -43.59
C ASP A 416 -33.97 -26.97 -42.49
N LYS A 417 -32.77 -27.19 -41.94
CA LYS A 417 -32.50 -28.20 -40.90
C LYS A 417 -32.89 -27.74 -39.49
N LEU A 418 -32.99 -26.43 -39.28
CA LEU A 418 -33.45 -25.78 -38.04
C LEU A 418 -34.99 -25.67 -38.00
N LEU A 419 -35.61 -25.54 -39.17
CA LEU A 419 -37.06 -25.53 -39.30
C LEU A 419 -37.66 -26.93 -39.18
N GLU A 420 -36.96 -27.97 -39.65
CA GLU A 420 -37.34 -29.38 -39.44
C GLU A 420 -37.28 -29.80 -37.96
N SER A 421 -36.40 -29.21 -37.13
CA SER A 421 -36.32 -29.52 -35.69
C SER A 421 -37.37 -28.79 -34.84
N SER A 422 -38.07 -27.79 -35.38
CA SER A 422 -39.10 -27.05 -34.64
C SER A 422 -40.47 -27.72 -34.66
N ASP A 423 -40.71 -28.71 -35.53
CA ASP A 423 -42.05 -29.24 -35.79
C ASP A 423 -42.31 -30.66 -35.22
N ASN A 424 -41.35 -31.21 -34.45
CA ASN A 424 -41.52 -32.47 -33.72
C ASN A 424 -41.46 -32.24 -32.19
N PRO A 425 -42.61 -32.20 -31.48
CA PRO A 425 -42.65 -31.98 -30.03
C PRO A 425 -42.28 -33.22 -29.18
N ILE A 426 -41.67 -34.24 -29.78
CA ILE A 426 -41.44 -35.54 -29.15
C ILE A 426 -40.11 -36.08 -29.65
N GLU A 427 -39.00 -35.58 -29.10
CA GLU A 427 -37.71 -36.27 -28.93
C GLU A 427 -36.73 -35.24 -28.31
N PHE A 428 -35.92 -35.67 -27.35
CA PHE A 428 -34.99 -34.87 -26.51
C PHE A 428 -35.56 -34.12 -25.28
N PRO A 429 -36.09 -34.85 -24.27
CA PRO A 429 -36.30 -34.31 -22.92
C PRO A 429 -35.05 -33.70 -22.27
N GLY A 430 -33.85 -34.14 -22.67
CA GLY A 430 -32.58 -33.76 -22.05
C GLY A 430 -32.08 -32.35 -22.38
N GLU A 431 -32.33 -31.82 -23.58
CA GLU A 431 -31.83 -30.48 -23.96
C GLU A 431 -32.60 -29.36 -23.26
N ARG A 432 -33.91 -29.51 -23.08
CA ARG A 432 -34.72 -28.51 -22.37
C ARG A 432 -34.35 -28.44 -20.89
N GLU A 433 -34.11 -29.59 -20.26
CA GLU A 433 -33.67 -29.68 -18.86
C GLU A 433 -32.24 -29.15 -18.67
N GLN A 434 -31.36 -29.36 -19.66
CA GLN A 434 -30.02 -28.75 -19.70
C GLN A 434 -30.08 -27.23 -19.85
N LEU A 435 -30.89 -26.71 -20.77
CA LEU A 435 -31.09 -25.27 -20.97
C LEU A 435 -31.73 -24.61 -19.74
N GLU A 436 -32.70 -25.25 -19.09
CA GLU A 436 -33.32 -24.74 -17.87
C GLU A 436 -32.32 -24.75 -16.69
N GLY A 437 -31.45 -25.76 -16.62
CA GLY A 437 -30.33 -25.82 -15.70
C GLY A 437 -29.29 -24.71 -15.93
N GLU A 438 -28.95 -24.40 -17.18
CA GLU A 438 -28.05 -23.30 -17.53
C GLU A 438 -28.67 -21.93 -17.22
N VAL A 439 -29.94 -21.72 -17.54
CA VAL A 439 -30.68 -20.49 -17.19
C VAL A 439 -30.73 -20.30 -15.67
N SER A 440 -30.93 -21.37 -14.91
CA SER A 440 -30.90 -21.32 -13.44
C SER A 440 -29.51 -20.95 -12.90
N LYS A 441 -28.44 -21.51 -13.47
CA LYS A 441 -27.05 -21.16 -13.12
C LYS A 441 -26.74 -19.69 -13.43
N LEU A 442 -27.13 -19.20 -14.60
CA LEU A 442 -26.94 -17.81 -15.00
C LEU A 442 -27.72 -16.85 -14.11
N ARG A 443 -28.95 -17.19 -13.72
CA ARG A 443 -29.72 -16.39 -12.74
C ARG A 443 -29.05 -16.35 -11.37
N ALA A 444 -28.52 -17.48 -10.90
CA ALA A 444 -27.79 -17.54 -9.63
C ALA A 444 -26.48 -16.74 -9.67
N GLU A 445 -25.80 -16.72 -10.82
CA GLU A 445 -24.58 -15.93 -11.04
C GLU A 445 -24.89 -14.44 -11.17
N LEU A 446 -25.98 -14.08 -11.84
CA LEU A 446 -26.50 -12.71 -11.91
C LEU A 446 -26.84 -12.18 -10.51
N GLU A 447 -27.54 -12.97 -9.70
CA GLU A 447 -27.88 -12.61 -8.31
C GLU A 447 -26.62 -12.44 -7.44
N ARG A 448 -25.61 -13.30 -7.62
CA ARG A 448 -24.31 -13.15 -6.97
C ARG A 448 -23.59 -11.87 -7.42
N SER A 449 -23.61 -11.56 -8.71
CA SER A 449 -23.03 -10.32 -9.24
C SER A 449 -23.76 -9.08 -8.70
N HIS A 450 -25.09 -9.11 -8.67
CA HIS A 450 -25.92 -8.04 -8.11
C HIS A 450 -25.62 -7.77 -6.64
N LYS A 451 -25.48 -8.82 -5.82
CA LYS A 451 -25.06 -8.70 -4.41
C LYS A 451 -23.67 -8.11 -4.25
N ARG A 452 -22.70 -8.50 -5.10
CA ARG A 452 -21.35 -7.91 -5.10
C ARG A 452 -21.38 -6.44 -5.48
N ALA A 453 -22.11 -6.07 -6.53
CA ALA A 453 -22.25 -4.69 -6.96
C ALA A 453 -22.91 -3.83 -5.86
N HIS A 454 -23.94 -4.34 -5.19
CA HIS A 454 -24.58 -3.64 -4.08
C HIS A 454 -23.64 -3.44 -2.89
N HIS A 455 -22.86 -4.47 -2.52
CA HIS A 455 -21.87 -4.36 -1.46
C HIS A 455 -20.76 -3.36 -1.81
N GLN A 456 -20.26 -3.38 -3.05
CA GLN A 456 -19.28 -2.41 -3.54
C GLN A 456 -19.84 -0.99 -3.52
N ALA A 457 -21.09 -0.79 -3.94
CA ALA A 457 -21.75 0.51 -3.87
C ALA A 457 -21.89 1.02 -2.42
N ALA A 458 -22.23 0.14 -1.48
CA ALA A 458 -22.29 0.49 -0.06
C ALA A 458 -20.92 0.88 0.50
N LEU A 459 -19.87 0.10 0.18
CA LEU A 459 -18.49 0.42 0.57
C LEU A 459 -18.03 1.75 -0.03
N LEU A 460 -18.34 2.01 -1.29
CA LEU A 460 -18.01 3.28 -1.94
C LEU A 460 -18.69 4.46 -1.25
N ALA A 461 -19.98 4.35 -0.94
CA ALA A 461 -20.71 5.38 -0.21
C ALA A 461 -20.14 5.62 1.19
N GLU A 462 -19.75 4.57 1.91
CA GLU A 462 -19.08 4.69 3.21
C GLU A 462 -17.70 5.37 3.08
N THR A 463 -16.92 5.00 2.05
CA THR A 463 -15.62 5.64 1.80
C THR A 463 -15.74 7.11 1.40
N GLU A 464 -16.78 7.47 0.64
CA GLU A 464 -17.09 8.84 0.27
C GLU A 464 -17.49 9.67 1.49
N GLN A 465 -18.34 9.10 2.37
CA GLN A 465 -18.71 9.73 3.63
C GLN A 465 -17.49 9.99 4.53
N ASP A 466 -16.61 9.00 4.65
CA ASP A 466 -15.39 9.13 5.44
C ASP A 466 -14.38 10.10 4.84
N ALA A 467 -14.31 10.19 3.51
CA ALA A 467 -13.51 11.20 2.83
C ALA A 467 -14.02 12.62 3.16
N ALA A 468 -15.34 12.84 3.09
CA ALA A 468 -15.95 14.13 3.44
C ALA A 468 -15.69 14.53 4.91
N ARG A 469 -15.78 13.57 5.85
CA ARG A 469 -15.44 13.81 7.27
C ARG A 469 -13.97 14.19 7.46
N LYS A 470 -13.05 13.48 6.80
CA LYS A 470 -11.61 13.79 6.86
C LYS A 470 -11.32 15.18 6.30
N GLU A 471 -11.99 15.58 5.22
CA GLU A 471 -11.84 16.91 4.65
C GLU A 471 -12.31 18.02 5.60
N GLN A 472 -13.46 17.83 6.27
CA GLN A 472 -13.94 18.74 7.30
C GLN A 472 -12.95 18.86 8.47
N LEU A 473 -12.41 17.73 8.94
CA LEU A 473 -11.40 17.72 10.01
C LEU A 473 -10.13 18.46 9.57
N ILE A 474 -9.65 18.22 8.34
CA ILE A 474 -8.50 18.94 7.78
C ILE A 474 -8.76 20.45 7.74
N ALA A 475 -9.96 20.87 7.33
CA ALA A 475 -10.32 22.29 7.31
C ALA A 475 -10.31 22.93 8.72
N VAL A 476 -10.82 22.21 9.72
CA VAL A 476 -10.78 22.65 11.12
C VAL A 476 -9.35 22.70 11.65
N LEU A 477 -8.55 21.66 11.42
CA LEU A 477 -7.15 21.61 11.83
C LEU A 477 -6.32 22.71 11.19
N LYS A 478 -6.50 23.00 9.88
CA LYS A 478 -5.85 24.12 9.21
C LYS A 478 -6.22 25.47 9.85
N LYS A 479 -7.50 25.68 10.19
CA LYS A 479 -7.95 26.89 10.90
C LYS A 479 -7.32 27.00 12.29
N GLU A 480 -7.22 25.88 13.01
CA GLU A 480 -6.65 25.83 14.36
C GLU A 480 -5.13 26.02 14.35
N ILE A 481 -4.41 25.42 13.40
CA ILE A 481 -2.99 25.68 13.17
C ILE A 481 -2.78 27.16 12.89
N GLY A 482 -3.55 27.75 11.96
CA GLY A 482 -3.45 29.19 11.68
C GLY A 482 -3.81 30.06 12.90
N ARG A 483 -4.70 29.61 13.78
CA ARG A 483 -5.01 30.29 15.05
C ARG A 483 -3.83 30.20 16.03
N LEU A 484 -3.26 29.01 16.21
CA LEU A 484 -2.12 28.77 17.09
C LEU A 484 -0.87 29.51 16.60
N GLU A 485 -0.59 29.52 15.31
CA GLU A 485 0.49 30.30 14.70
C GLU A 485 0.33 31.79 14.99
N ARG A 486 -0.88 32.35 14.81
CA ARG A 486 -1.17 33.74 15.21
C ARG A 486 -0.99 33.95 16.72
N CYS A 487 -1.39 33.01 17.57
CA CYS A 487 -1.17 33.10 19.02
C CYS A 487 0.32 33.11 19.40
N ILE A 488 1.12 32.23 18.77
CA ILE A 488 2.58 32.17 18.99
C ILE A 488 3.25 33.46 18.50
N GLN A 489 2.86 33.97 17.34
CA GLN A 489 3.36 35.24 16.82
C GLN A 489 2.95 36.45 17.67
N ARG A 490 1.80 36.39 18.37
CA ARG A 490 1.37 37.41 19.35
C ARG A 490 2.16 37.34 20.66
N GLN A 491 2.71 36.19 21.04
CA GLN A 491 3.44 35.99 22.31
C GLN A 491 4.54 37.04 22.60
N PRO A 492 5.44 37.40 21.65
CA PRO A 492 6.45 38.45 21.90
C PRO A 492 5.82 39.85 22.06
N HIS A 493 4.71 40.12 21.39
CA HIS A 493 3.99 41.39 21.49
C HIS A 493 3.08 41.46 22.72
N ALA A 494 2.65 40.31 23.25
CA ALA A 494 1.84 40.19 24.47
C ALA A 494 2.59 40.62 25.73
N GLN A 495 3.93 40.58 25.76
CA GLN A 495 4.72 41.14 26.86
C GLN A 495 4.69 42.67 26.89
N ASN A 496 4.28 43.32 25.80
CA ASN A 496 4.19 44.76 25.68
C ASN A 496 2.72 45.25 25.70
N THR A 497 1.95 44.73 26.66
CA THR A 497 0.53 45.09 26.86
C THR A 497 0.34 46.59 27.10
N GLU A 498 1.29 47.27 27.73
CA GLU A 498 1.27 48.72 27.97
C GLU A 498 1.42 49.52 26.67
N TYR A 499 2.31 49.13 25.76
CA TYR A 499 2.42 49.74 24.43
C TYR A 499 1.17 49.51 23.59
N MET A 500 0.64 48.28 23.61
CA MET A 500 -0.61 47.94 22.95
C MET A 500 -1.78 48.76 23.48
N LYS A 501 -1.90 48.89 24.82
CA LYS A 501 -2.88 49.76 25.47
C LYS A 501 -2.75 51.19 24.98
N ASN A 502 -1.54 51.74 24.92
CA ASN A 502 -1.31 53.12 24.47
C ASN A 502 -1.65 53.32 22.99
N ILE A 503 -1.39 52.34 22.12
CA ILE A 503 -1.75 52.41 20.70
C ILE A 503 -3.25 52.30 20.49
N ILE A 504 -3.90 51.34 21.16
CA ILE A 504 -5.36 51.19 21.08
C ILE A 504 -6.04 52.43 21.67
N PHE A 505 -5.54 52.93 22.79
CA PHE A 505 -6.05 54.16 23.41
C PHE A 505 -5.90 55.35 22.46
N LYS A 506 -4.75 55.54 21.81
CA LYS A 506 -4.56 56.55 20.75
C LYS A 506 -5.51 56.33 19.57
N PHE A 507 -5.70 55.09 19.11
CA PHE A 507 -6.60 54.78 18.00
C PHE A 507 -8.06 55.12 18.31
N VAL A 508 -8.51 54.88 19.56
CA VAL A 508 -9.88 55.18 20.01
C VAL A 508 -10.09 56.67 20.27
N THR A 509 -9.07 57.40 20.75
CA THR A 509 -9.18 58.81 21.15
C THR A 509 -8.90 59.83 20.04
N LEU A 510 -8.13 59.47 19.00
CA LEU A 510 -7.90 60.34 17.85
C LEU A 510 -9.17 60.53 17.01
N GLU A 511 -9.35 61.66 16.32
CA GLU A 511 -10.47 61.85 15.39
C GLU A 511 -10.30 60.97 14.12
N THR A 512 -11.41 60.63 13.44
CA THR A 512 -11.37 59.81 12.21
C THR A 512 -10.62 60.53 11.10
N GLY A 513 -9.51 59.96 10.60
CA GLY A 513 -8.63 60.61 9.63
C GLY A 513 -7.31 59.85 9.38
N GLU A 514 -6.35 60.52 8.73
CA GLU A 514 -5.05 59.95 8.34
C GLU A 514 -4.24 59.40 9.53
N ASP A 515 -4.38 59.99 10.72
CA ASP A 515 -3.67 59.56 11.92
C ASP A 515 -4.18 58.21 12.47
N ARG A 516 -5.49 57.92 12.36
CA ARG A 516 -6.02 56.58 12.67
C ARG A 516 -5.56 55.55 11.64
N LEU A 517 -5.46 55.93 10.37
CA LEU A 517 -4.99 55.03 9.30
C LEU A 517 -3.53 54.63 9.46
N ARG A 518 -2.68 55.55 9.93
CA ARG A 518 -1.26 55.24 10.24
C ARG A 518 -1.10 54.22 11.37
N LEU A 519 -2.08 54.13 12.28
CA LEU A 519 -2.08 53.15 13.36
C LEU A 519 -2.60 51.77 12.93
N VAL A 520 -3.32 51.64 11.81
CA VAL A 520 -3.88 50.36 11.35
C VAL A 520 -2.80 49.31 11.05
N PRO A 521 -1.73 49.59 10.26
CA PRO A 521 -0.66 48.62 10.04
C PRO A 521 0.03 48.20 11.34
N VAL A 522 0.21 49.14 12.27
CA VAL A 522 0.83 48.88 13.57
C VAL A 522 -0.06 47.95 14.40
N ILE A 523 -1.36 48.22 14.47
CA ILE A 523 -2.34 47.35 15.15
C ILE A 523 -2.43 45.97 14.49
N THR A 524 -2.41 45.91 13.15
CA THR A 524 -2.41 44.64 12.39
C THR A 524 -1.18 43.81 12.70
N THR A 525 0.01 44.41 12.77
CA THR A 525 1.25 43.68 13.12
C THR A 525 1.28 43.24 14.59
N LEU A 526 0.81 44.08 15.52
CA LEU A 526 0.79 43.78 16.96
C LEU A 526 -0.24 42.71 17.33
N LEU A 527 -1.42 42.76 16.72
CA LEU A 527 -2.50 41.82 16.98
C LEU A 527 -2.57 40.68 15.95
N GLN A 528 -1.70 40.64 14.95
CA GLN A 528 -1.73 39.66 13.85
C GLN A 528 -3.16 39.43 13.37
N LEU A 529 -3.79 40.50 12.90
CA LEU A 529 -5.17 40.50 12.45
C LEU A 529 -5.27 39.81 11.10
N SER A 530 -6.36 39.10 10.87
CA SER A 530 -6.66 38.54 9.55
C SER A 530 -6.81 39.65 8.50
N PRO A 531 -6.65 39.33 7.21
CA PRO A 531 -6.87 40.30 6.13
C PRO A 531 -8.26 40.95 6.19
N GLU A 532 -9.28 40.17 6.56
CA GLU A 532 -10.67 40.62 6.73
C GLU A 532 -10.81 41.63 7.89
N GLU A 533 -10.20 41.34 9.04
CA GLU A 533 -10.21 42.23 10.21
C GLU A 533 -9.44 43.52 9.96
N THR A 534 -8.31 43.44 9.25
CA THR A 534 -7.51 44.59 8.83
C THR A 534 -8.28 45.49 7.87
N GLN A 535 -9.06 44.90 6.95
CA GLN A 535 -9.93 45.63 6.04
C GLN A 535 -11.02 46.38 6.80
N ARG A 536 -11.66 45.74 7.81
CA ARG A 536 -12.67 46.40 8.67
C ARG A 536 -12.09 47.56 9.48
N LEU A 537 -10.90 47.39 10.07
CA LEU A 537 -10.22 48.47 10.79
C LEU A 537 -9.83 49.63 9.86
N THR A 538 -9.45 49.34 8.62
CA THR A 538 -9.15 50.36 7.61
C THR A 538 -10.39 51.17 7.24
N ILE A 539 -11.55 50.51 7.12
CA ILE A 539 -12.85 51.16 6.83
C ILE A 539 -13.24 52.09 7.99
N ILE A 540 -13.14 51.61 9.23
CA ILE A 540 -13.41 52.39 10.46
C ILE A 540 -12.45 53.57 10.59
N ALA A 541 -11.17 53.39 10.27
CA ALA A 541 -10.16 54.44 10.32
C ALA A 541 -10.38 55.55 9.27
N LYS A 542 -10.98 55.23 8.10
CA LYS A 542 -11.40 56.20 7.07
C LYS A 542 -12.67 56.98 7.43
N GLY A 543 -13.30 56.70 8.57
CA GLY A 543 -14.55 57.35 8.99
C GLY A 543 -15.78 56.88 8.22
N GLN A 544 -15.69 55.82 7.42
CA GLN A 544 -16.84 55.19 6.80
C GLN A 544 -17.39 54.14 7.77
N SER A 545 -18.63 54.31 8.24
CA SER A 545 -19.29 53.25 9.02
C SER A 545 -19.53 52.06 8.08
N PRO A 546 -19.10 50.84 8.43
CA PRO A 546 -19.36 49.70 7.57
C PRO A 546 -20.82 49.27 7.56
N ASP A 547 -21.71 49.81 8.42
CA ASP A 547 -23.17 49.81 8.29
C ASP A 547 -23.81 50.61 9.45
N SER A 548 -24.81 51.44 9.17
CA SER A 548 -25.58 52.23 10.17
C SER A 548 -26.53 51.41 11.06
N THR A 549 -26.25 50.12 11.34
CA THR A 549 -27.21 49.23 12.03
C THR A 549 -26.62 48.30 13.09
N ALA A 550 -25.36 48.45 13.50
CA ALA A 550 -24.80 47.64 14.58
C ALA A 550 -24.01 48.47 15.59
N GLY A 551 -24.72 49.35 16.29
CA GLY A 551 -24.22 49.94 17.52
C GLY A 551 -24.08 48.87 18.61
N TRP A 552 -23.16 49.11 19.54
CA TRP A 552 -22.83 48.28 20.71
C TRP A 552 -24.03 47.88 21.60
N GLY A 553 -25.24 48.37 21.31
CA GLY A 553 -26.49 48.00 21.99
C GLY A 553 -27.04 46.60 21.66
N SER A 554 -26.58 45.94 20.59
CA SER A 554 -27.09 44.59 20.25
C SER A 554 -26.67 43.50 21.23
N TYR A 555 -25.52 43.64 21.91
CA TYR A 555 -25.03 42.63 22.87
C TYR A 555 -25.69 42.74 24.25
N PHE A 556 -26.27 43.89 24.60
CA PHE A 556 -26.96 44.09 25.89
C PHE A 556 -28.44 43.67 25.88
N SER A 557 -28.99 43.27 24.73
CA SER A 557 -30.41 42.86 24.61
C SER A 557 -30.67 41.43 25.08
N SER A 558 -29.63 40.65 25.40
CA SER A 558 -29.74 39.28 25.91
C SER A 558 -29.88 39.18 27.43
N TRP A 559 -29.88 40.30 28.15
CA TRP A 559 -29.92 40.37 29.62
C TRP A 559 -31.08 41.25 30.11
N ARG A 560 -32.29 41.00 29.60
CA ARG A 560 -33.53 41.49 30.22
C ARG A 560 -34.56 40.39 30.27
#